data_AF-A0A522T9K5-F1
#
_entry.id   AF-A0A522T9K5-F1
#
_cell.length_a   1.000
_cell.length_b   1.000
_cell.length_c   1.000
_cell.angle_alpha   90.00
_cell.angle_beta   90.00
_cell.angle_gamma   90.00
#
_symmetry.space_group_name_H-M   'P 1'
#
loop_
_entity.id
_entity.type
_entity.pdbx_description
1 polymer ?
#
loop_
_entity_poly.entity_id
_entity_poly.type
_entity_poly.pdbx_seq_one_letter_code
_entity_poly.pdbx_strand_id
1 'polypeptide(L)'
;MEIVAPLSIRGRYVADTGRVVVECPAAFRRNIKAAAFFDNNVSQSLILSNGSAGGFGAEMRWPDGTSFATVHITAEGVTVDSLEVQRWRGSGNLGAAVNGYFDEGHGWLRDALAAAPNRDGRQHNFERGVVRLLASLGFSVISYAEKTGARQSRPDAVIIHDSGTARVVLVECTIEQPMKKISNLAVRVQELSKHLGSQGIGRGVEVRGVIFSATEPVGAEVTDAADHEIPIIGPGQIQNLLARMGRPLPEADTLLSEILGCAANPFAGSN
;
A
#
# COMPACT_ATOMS: atom_id res chain seq x y z
N MET A 1 32.49 12.17 40.43
CA MET A 1 32.60 11.98 38.97
C MET A 1 31.38 11.19 38.56
N GLU A 2 30.34 11.88 38.11
CA GLU A 2 29.05 11.28 37.76
C GLU A 2 29.13 10.85 36.29
N ILE A 3 29.05 9.54 36.03
CA ILE A 3 29.00 9.02 34.66
C ILE A 3 27.54 9.16 34.22
N VAL A 4 27.23 10.26 33.54
CA VAL A 4 25.93 10.43 32.88
C VAL A 4 25.95 9.59 31.61
N ALA A 5 25.28 8.44 31.63
CA ALA A 5 25.09 7.65 30.42
C ALA A 5 24.28 8.48 29.40
N PRO A 6 24.67 8.49 28.11
CA PRO A 6 23.91 9.22 27.10
C PRO A 6 22.48 8.67 27.03
N LEU A 7 21.50 9.54 27.25
CA LEU A 7 20.09 9.18 27.10
C LEU A 7 19.83 8.79 25.65
N SER A 8 19.28 7.59 25.44
CA SER A 8 18.86 7.13 24.12
C SER A 8 17.55 7.82 23.72
N ILE A 9 17.66 9.05 23.24
CA ILE A 9 16.58 9.75 22.52
C ILE A 9 16.89 9.63 21.04
N ARG A 10 15.99 9.02 20.27
CA ARG A 10 16.19 8.83 18.83
C ARG A 10 14.91 9.11 18.07
N GLY A 11 15.01 9.91 17.03
CA GLY A 11 13.98 10.13 16.05
C GLY A 11 14.03 9.09 14.93
N ARG A 12 12.87 8.81 14.34
CA ARG A 12 12.77 8.22 13.00
C ARG A 12 11.54 8.74 12.29
N TYR A 13 11.63 8.85 10.97
CA TYR A 13 10.48 9.13 10.11
C TYR A 13 9.92 7.83 9.56
N VAL A 14 8.61 7.64 9.68
CA VAL A 14 7.88 6.49 9.16
C VAL A 14 7.16 6.94 7.91
N ALA A 15 7.79 6.74 6.75
CA ALA A 15 7.31 7.24 5.47
C ALA A 15 5.87 6.84 5.17
N ASP A 16 5.51 5.58 5.45
CA ASP A 16 4.17 5.03 5.18
C ASP A 16 3.05 5.73 5.96
N THR A 17 3.35 6.29 7.13
CA THR A 17 2.36 7.00 7.95
C THR A 17 2.56 8.52 7.95
N GLY A 18 3.62 9.01 7.30
CA GLY A 18 4.03 10.41 7.38
C GLY A 18 4.37 10.88 8.81
N ARG A 19 4.68 9.95 9.73
CA ARG A 19 4.87 10.27 11.15
C ARG A 19 6.35 10.37 11.52
N VAL A 20 6.65 11.33 12.38
CA VAL A 20 7.89 11.34 13.16
C VAL A 20 7.62 10.59 14.46
N VAL A 21 8.42 9.56 14.73
CA VAL A 21 8.39 8.78 15.96
C VAL A 21 9.66 9.07 16.75
N VAL A 22 9.52 9.35 18.04
CA VAL A 22 10.64 9.57 18.96
C VAL A 22 10.66 8.46 20.00
N GLU A 23 11.73 7.68 19.98
CA GLU A 23 12.03 6.66 20.96
C GLU A 23 12.79 7.31 22.13
N CYS A 24 12.19 7.28 23.32
CA CYS A 24 12.78 7.83 24.53
C CYS A 24 12.19 7.17 25.79
N PRO A 25 12.88 7.21 26.95
CA PRO A 25 12.34 6.69 28.19
C PRO A 25 11.05 7.44 28.58
N ALA A 26 10.07 6.71 29.14
CA ALA A 26 8.72 7.25 29.41
C ALA A 26 8.73 8.52 30.27
N ALA A 27 9.67 8.62 31.23
CA ALA A 27 9.83 9.77 32.10
C ALA A 27 10.16 11.08 31.35
N PHE A 28 10.80 10.99 30.18
CA PHE A 28 11.25 12.16 29.41
C PHE A 28 10.22 12.64 28.39
N ARG A 29 9.19 11.85 28.06
CA ARG A 29 8.22 12.17 26.99
C ARG A 29 7.60 13.56 27.11
N ARG A 30 7.36 14.04 28.34
CA ARG A 30 6.77 15.38 28.58
C ARG A 30 7.70 16.54 28.23
N ASN A 31 9.01 16.28 28.19
CA ASN A 31 10.04 17.29 27.94
C ASN A 31 10.52 17.27 26.48
N ILE A 32 10.12 16.28 25.69
CA ILE A 32 10.46 16.17 24.27
C ILE A 32 9.49 17.01 23.45
N LYS A 33 10.05 17.82 22.55
CA LYS A 33 9.33 18.53 21.50
C LYS A 33 9.97 18.21 20.15
N ALA A 34 9.18 18.25 19.09
CA ALA A 34 9.70 18.14 17.73
C ALA A 34 9.16 19.27 16.86
N ALA A 35 10.00 19.75 15.94
CA ALA A 35 9.61 20.75 14.96
C ALA A 35 10.22 20.38 13.60
N ALA A 36 9.40 20.41 12.56
CA ALA A 36 9.81 20.20 11.18
C ALA A 36 10.05 21.55 10.49
N PHE A 37 11.14 21.65 9.73
CA PHE A 37 11.51 22.81 8.94
C PHE A 37 11.67 22.36 7.49
N PHE A 38 10.84 22.92 6.62
CA PHE A 38 10.77 22.50 5.22
C PHE A 38 11.65 23.36 4.33
N ASP A 39 12.04 22.82 3.18
CA ASP A 39 12.84 23.50 2.15
C ASP A 39 12.22 24.79 1.57
N ASN A 40 10.91 25.00 1.76
CA ASN A 40 10.22 26.24 1.39
C ASN A 40 10.14 27.28 2.53
N ASN A 41 10.94 27.12 3.59
CA ASN A 41 10.96 27.96 4.80
C ASN A 41 9.69 27.93 5.65
N VAL A 42 8.75 27.02 5.38
CA VAL A 42 7.65 26.75 6.31
C VAL A 42 8.19 25.92 7.47
N SER A 43 7.60 26.11 8.66
CA SER A 43 7.87 25.25 9.82
C SER A 43 6.56 24.72 10.41
N GLN A 44 6.63 23.55 11.03
CA GLN A 44 5.52 22.91 11.69
C GLN A 44 5.96 22.41 13.07
N SER A 45 5.24 22.83 14.11
CA SER A 45 5.38 22.23 15.45
C SER A 45 4.67 20.87 15.48
N LEU A 46 5.37 19.84 15.93
CA LEU A 46 4.87 18.47 15.97
C LEU A 46 4.42 18.12 17.40
N ILE A 47 3.12 17.95 17.58
CA ILE A 47 2.53 17.59 18.88
C ILE A 47 2.65 16.08 19.06
N LEU A 48 3.71 15.65 19.74
CA LEU A 48 4.01 14.25 20.00
C LEU A 48 3.00 13.65 20.99
N SER A 49 2.39 12.53 20.64
CA SER A 49 1.43 11.80 21.46
C SER A 49 1.68 10.29 21.40
N ASN A 50 1.12 9.55 22.35
CA ASN A 50 1.19 8.08 22.32
C ASN A 50 0.31 7.56 21.16
N GLY A 51 0.92 6.86 20.20
CA GLY A 51 0.23 6.21 19.09
C GLY A 51 -0.13 4.75 19.40
N SER A 52 -1.02 4.19 18.57
CA SER A 52 -1.51 2.80 18.64
C SER A 52 -0.41 1.74 18.49
N ALA A 53 0.68 2.05 17.79
CA ALA A 53 1.83 1.15 17.57
C ALA A 53 2.94 1.26 18.65
N GLY A 54 2.60 1.69 19.88
CA GLY A 54 3.55 1.77 21.00
C GLY A 54 4.58 2.90 20.93
N GLY A 55 4.54 3.75 19.90
CA GLY A 55 5.46 4.87 19.69
C GLY A 55 4.93 6.21 20.20
N PHE A 56 5.82 7.06 20.67
CA PHE A 56 5.55 8.48 20.96
C PHE A 56 5.88 9.30 19.71
N GLY A 57 4.89 9.89 19.05
CA GLY A 57 5.09 10.48 17.72
C GLY A 57 4.00 11.43 17.26
N ALA A 58 4.22 12.08 16.12
CA ALA A 58 3.31 13.05 15.52
C ALA A 58 3.29 12.93 14.00
N GLU A 59 2.16 13.30 13.41
CA GLU A 59 2.04 13.42 11.95
C GLU A 59 2.75 14.69 11.45
N MET A 60 3.56 14.54 10.41
CA MET A 60 4.21 15.66 9.73
C MET A 60 3.44 16.00 8.46
N ARG A 61 2.87 17.19 8.42
CA ARG A 61 2.07 17.69 7.30
C ARG A 61 2.97 18.46 6.37
N TRP A 62 3.24 17.86 5.22
CA TRP A 62 4.08 18.46 4.19
C TRP A 62 3.37 19.62 3.50
N PRO A 63 3.93 20.85 3.54
CA PRO A 63 3.43 21.95 2.74
C PRO A 63 3.52 21.65 1.24
N ASP A 64 2.69 22.31 0.45
CA ASP A 64 2.73 22.16 -1.01
C ASP A 64 4.08 22.57 -1.58
N GLY A 65 4.55 21.82 -2.58
CA GLY A 65 5.83 22.07 -3.27
C GLY A 65 7.09 21.66 -2.50
N THR A 66 6.99 21.23 -1.24
CA THR A 66 8.15 20.80 -0.45
C THR A 66 8.63 19.40 -0.84
N SER A 67 9.94 19.17 -0.78
CA SER A 67 10.59 17.87 -1.06
C SER A 67 11.51 17.41 0.07
N PHE A 68 11.76 18.28 1.04
CA PHE A 68 12.72 18.03 2.09
C PHE A 68 12.28 18.72 3.37
N ALA A 69 12.53 18.06 4.49
CA ALA A 69 12.32 18.59 5.83
C ALA A 69 13.46 18.17 6.75
N THR A 70 13.93 19.10 7.57
CA THR A 70 14.75 18.79 8.74
C THR A 70 13.86 18.81 9.97
N VAL A 71 13.80 17.70 10.70
CA VAL A 71 13.06 17.60 11.95
C VAL A 71 14.03 17.71 13.11
N HIS A 72 13.89 18.75 13.92
CA HIS A 72 14.66 18.89 15.15
C HIS A 72 13.87 18.33 16.32
N ILE A 73 14.49 17.42 17.07
CA ILE A 73 13.97 16.89 18.33
C ILE A 73 14.72 17.59 19.45
N THR A 74 13.95 18.22 20.34
CA THR A 74 14.49 19.02 21.44
C THR A 74 14.02 18.47 22.78
N ALA A 75 14.91 18.47 23.76
CA ALA A 75 14.62 18.22 25.17
C ALA A 75 15.08 19.43 25.97
N GLU A 76 14.18 20.03 26.75
CA GLU A 76 14.52 21.19 27.61
C GLU A 76 15.17 22.36 26.85
N GLY A 77 14.79 22.54 25.58
CA GLY A 77 15.30 23.61 24.71
C GLY A 77 16.62 23.28 24.00
N VAL A 78 17.21 22.11 24.25
CA VAL A 78 18.41 21.63 23.57
C VAL A 78 18.04 20.63 22.48
N THR A 79 18.58 20.78 21.27
CA THR A 79 18.43 19.77 20.21
C THR A 79 19.20 18.51 20.60
N VAL A 80 18.47 17.43 20.80
CA VAL A 80 19.02 16.12 21.18
C VAL A 80 19.15 15.17 19.98
N ASP A 81 18.40 15.43 18.90
CA ASP A 81 18.50 14.69 17.65
C ASP A 81 17.97 15.53 16.47
N SER A 82 18.36 15.18 15.26
CA SER A 82 17.87 15.79 14.03
C SER A 82 17.70 14.74 12.92
N LEU A 83 16.56 14.78 12.24
CA LEU A 83 16.26 13.89 11.11
C LEU A 83 16.19 14.70 9.83
N GLU A 84 16.95 14.27 8.83
CA GLU A 84 16.71 14.70 7.45
C GLU A 84 15.69 13.77 6.81
N VAL A 85 14.59 14.36 6.35
CA VAL A 85 13.49 13.63 5.74
C VAL A 85 13.33 14.12 4.32
N GLN A 86 13.47 13.20 3.37
CA GLN A 86 13.15 13.47 1.98
C GLN A 86 11.72 13.03 1.69
N ARG A 87 10.93 13.95 1.14
CA ARG A 87 9.68 13.66 0.45
C ARG A 87 10.00 13.46 -1.01
N TRP A 88 9.81 12.24 -1.47
CA TRP A 88 9.83 11.93 -2.89
C TRP A 88 8.68 12.69 -3.57
N ARG A 89 9.00 13.77 -4.30
CA ARG A 89 7.99 14.60 -4.98
C ARG A 89 7.16 13.72 -5.92
N GLY A 90 5.85 13.77 -5.76
CA GLY A 90 4.93 12.96 -6.57
C GLY A 90 4.99 11.46 -6.27
N SER A 91 5.48 11.04 -5.10
CA SER A 91 5.47 9.65 -4.67
C SER A 91 5.01 9.49 -3.22
N GLY A 92 4.07 8.57 -3.00
CA GLY A 92 3.42 8.32 -1.72
C GLY A 92 4.20 7.45 -0.74
N ASN A 93 5.15 6.69 -1.25
CA ASN A 93 5.99 5.76 -0.51
C ASN A 93 7.30 5.50 -1.28
N LEU A 94 8.24 4.77 -0.67
CA LEU A 94 9.53 4.45 -1.29
C LEU A 94 9.39 3.61 -2.57
N GLY A 95 8.49 2.63 -2.59
CA GLY A 95 8.22 1.80 -3.76
C GLY A 95 7.76 2.64 -4.96
N ALA A 96 6.80 3.55 -4.75
CA ALA A 96 6.36 4.50 -5.76
C ALA A 96 7.50 5.42 -6.23
N ALA A 97 8.37 5.86 -5.32
CA ALA A 97 9.50 6.73 -5.65
C ALA A 97 10.56 6.03 -6.51
N VAL A 98 10.96 4.82 -6.10
CA VAL A 98 11.88 3.98 -6.88
C VAL A 98 11.26 3.67 -8.24
N ASN A 99 9.96 3.39 -8.28
CA ASN A 99 9.26 3.14 -9.53
C ASN A 99 9.26 4.37 -10.45
N GLY A 100 8.99 5.56 -9.89
CA GLY A 100 9.00 6.84 -10.60
C GLY A 100 10.38 7.23 -11.13
N TYR A 101 11.46 6.78 -10.49
CA TYR A 101 12.83 7.00 -11.01
C TYR A 101 13.06 6.29 -12.35
N PHE A 102 12.56 5.05 -12.50
CA PHE A 102 12.71 4.27 -13.73
C PHE A 102 11.59 4.47 -14.76
N ASP A 103 10.48 5.08 -14.34
CA ASP A 103 9.28 5.31 -15.15
C ASP A 103 8.62 6.61 -14.70
N GLU A 104 9.24 7.72 -15.12
CA GLU A 104 8.82 9.07 -14.76
C GLU A 104 7.35 9.30 -15.16
N GLY A 105 6.54 9.79 -14.21
CA GLY A 105 5.10 9.96 -14.43
C GLY A 105 4.31 8.65 -14.54
N HIS A 106 4.96 7.49 -14.34
CA HIS A 106 4.39 6.15 -14.46
C HIS A 106 3.80 5.86 -15.85
N GLY A 107 4.44 6.38 -16.91
CA GLY A 107 3.99 6.22 -18.29
C GLY A 107 3.87 4.76 -18.73
N TRP A 108 4.90 3.94 -18.49
CA TRP A 108 4.87 2.52 -18.86
C TRP A 108 3.85 1.72 -18.05
N LEU A 109 3.70 2.04 -16.76
CA LEU A 109 2.67 1.43 -15.92
C LEU A 109 1.25 1.81 -16.41
N ARG A 110 1.02 3.07 -16.77
CA ARG A 110 -0.26 3.52 -17.35
C ARG A 110 -0.55 2.81 -18.67
N ASP A 111 0.44 2.72 -19.55
CA ASP A 111 0.31 2.03 -20.84
C ASP A 111 -0.01 0.54 -20.67
N ALA A 112 0.64 -0.12 -19.70
CA ALA A 112 0.39 -1.52 -19.38
C ALA A 112 -1.05 -1.75 -18.87
N LEU A 113 -1.55 -0.85 -18.03
CA LEU A 113 -2.90 -0.92 -17.44
C LEU A 113 -4.01 -0.47 -18.41
N ALA A 114 -3.69 0.38 -19.39
CA ALA A 114 -4.64 0.81 -20.41
C ALA A 114 -5.04 -0.30 -21.39
N ALA A 115 -4.27 -1.40 -21.45
CA ALA A 115 -4.55 -2.57 -22.28
C ALA A 115 -4.91 -2.23 -23.75
N ALA A 116 -4.25 -1.22 -24.32
CA ALA A 116 -4.61 -0.62 -25.61
C ALA A 116 -4.90 -1.67 -26.70
N PRO A 117 -5.99 -1.52 -27.48
CA PRO A 117 -6.36 -2.48 -28.50
C PRO A 117 -5.25 -2.58 -29.55
N ASN A 118 -4.86 -3.81 -29.91
CA ASN A 118 -3.88 -4.14 -30.97
C ASN A 118 -2.39 -4.25 -30.60
N ARG A 119 -2.05 -4.67 -29.37
CA ARG A 119 -0.69 -5.15 -29.04
C ARG A 119 -0.67 -6.65 -28.78
N ASP A 120 0.36 -7.33 -29.27
CA ASP A 120 0.66 -8.69 -28.81
C ASP A 120 1.06 -8.66 -27.33
N GLY A 121 0.66 -9.68 -26.56
CA GLY A 121 0.97 -9.77 -25.14
C GLY A 121 0.18 -8.82 -24.23
N ARG A 122 -0.96 -8.26 -24.67
CA ARG A 122 -1.82 -7.36 -23.85
C ARG A 122 -2.16 -7.90 -22.47
N GLN A 123 -2.65 -9.14 -22.40
CA GLN A 123 -3.01 -9.78 -21.13
C GLN A 123 -1.79 -9.85 -20.19
N HIS A 124 -0.64 -10.26 -20.72
CA HIS A 124 0.59 -10.34 -19.95
C HIS A 124 1.09 -8.96 -19.48
N ASN A 125 1.00 -7.92 -20.34
CA ASN A 125 1.33 -6.56 -19.96
C ASN A 125 0.39 -6.03 -18.87
N PHE A 126 -0.91 -6.32 -18.97
CA PHE A 126 -1.90 -5.94 -17.97
C PHE A 126 -1.61 -6.60 -16.61
N GLU A 127 -1.36 -7.91 -16.59
CA GLU A 127 -0.94 -8.66 -15.39
C GLU A 127 0.30 -8.04 -14.73
N ARG A 128 1.34 -7.76 -15.51
CA ARG A 128 2.56 -7.10 -15.01
C ARG A 128 2.27 -5.69 -14.50
N GLY A 129 1.39 -4.95 -15.18
CA GLY A 129 0.92 -3.64 -14.76
C GLY A 129 0.24 -3.70 -13.39
N VAL A 130 -0.68 -4.64 -13.18
CA VAL A 130 -1.36 -4.83 -11.89
C VAL A 130 -0.37 -5.21 -10.78
N VAL A 131 0.56 -6.13 -11.04
CA VAL A 131 1.62 -6.49 -10.08
C VAL A 131 2.45 -5.27 -9.68
N ARG A 132 2.88 -4.49 -10.68
CA ARG A 132 3.69 -3.28 -10.46
C ARG A 132 2.91 -2.19 -9.71
N LEU A 133 1.62 -2.04 -10.01
CA LEU A 133 0.72 -1.14 -9.27
C LEU A 133 0.66 -1.55 -7.79
N LEU A 134 0.33 -2.81 -7.50
CA LEU A 134 0.21 -3.32 -6.13
C LEU A 134 1.52 -3.17 -5.35
N ALA A 135 2.67 -3.49 -5.97
CA ALA A 135 3.97 -3.28 -5.35
C ALA A 135 4.26 -1.79 -5.10
N SER A 136 3.90 -0.91 -6.04
CA SER A 136 4.04 0.55 -5.88
C SER A 136 3.10 1.13 -4.82
N LEU A 137 2.04 0.41 -4.47
CA LEU A 137 1.14 0.72 -3.36
C LEU A 137 1.64 0.21 -2.00
N GLY A 138 2.82 -0.43 -1.96
CA GLY A 138 3.44 -0.91 -0.73
C GLY A 138 3.06 -2.34 -0.33
N PHE A 139 2.36 -3.08 -1.19
CA PHE A 139 2.04 -4.48 -0.91
C PHE A 139 3.22 -5.42 -1.20
N SER A 140 3.37 -6.48 -0.41
CA SER A 140 4.26 -7.60 -0.76
C SER A 140 3.55 -8.52 -1.74
N VAL A 141 4.01 -8.52 -3.00
CA VAL A 141 3.36 -9.22 -4.12
C VAL A 141 4.26 -10.33 -4.66
N ILE A 142 3.72 -11.55 -4.75
CA ILE A 142 4.33 -12.68 -5.47
C ILE A 142 3.65 -12.78 -6.83
N SER A 143 4.41 -12.60 -7.90
CA SER A 143 3.91 -12.71 -9.28
C SER A 143 4.10 -14.12 -9.84
N TYR A 144 3.08 -14.61 -10.54
CA TYR A 144 3.13 -15.86 -11.31
C TYR A 144 2.93 -15.61 -12.82
N ALA A 145 2.93 -14.34 -13.26
CA ALA A 145 2.68 -13.92 -14.64
C ALA A 145 3.70 -14.43 -15.68
N GLU A 146 4.81 -15.04 -15.25
CA GLU A 146 5.79 -15.68 -16.13
C GLU A 146 5.84 -17.19 -15.88
N LYS A 147 5.14 -17.98 -16.72
CA LYS A 147 5.61 -19.28 -17.21
C LYS A 147 4.72 -19.89 -18.30
N THR A 148 5.33 -20.04 -19.47
CA THR A 148 5.04 -21.03 -20.50
C THR A 148 5.11 -22.45 -19.89
N GLY A 149 3.96 -23.06 -19.63
CA GLY A 149 3.88 -24.45 -19.21
C GLY A 149 2.69 -24.78 -18.32
N ALA A 150 1.54 -25.02 -18.95
CA ALA A 150 0.44 -25.92 -18.57
C ALA A 150 -0.02 -26.06 -17.09
N ARG A 151 0.37 -25.20 -16.15
CA ARG A 151 -0.22 -25.16 -14.80
C ARG A 151 -1.23 -24.02 -14.74
N GLN A 152 -2.41 -24.26 -15.34
CA GLN A 152 -3.62 -23.43 -15.22
C GLN A 152 -4.15 -23.31 -13.77
N SER A 153 -3.43 -23.80 -12.77
CA SER A 153 -3.90 -23.91 -11.39
C SER A 153 -3.47 -22.75 -10.49
N ARG A 154 -2.79 -21.72 -11.00
CA ARG A 154 -2.24 -20.63 -10.19
C ARG A 154 -2.99 -19.32 -10.45
N PRO A 155 -3.12 -18.46 -9.43
CA PRO A 155 -3.50 -17.06 -9.65
C PRO A 155 -2.39 -16.32 -10.39
N ASP A 156 -2.72 -15.17 -10.98
CA ASP A 156 -1.74 -14.33 -11.68
C ASP A 156 -0.75 -13.68 -10.70
N ALA A 157 -1.23 -13.33 -9.50
CA ALA A 157 -0.40 -12.87 -8.39
C ALA A 157 -1.02 -13.19 -7.02
N VAL A 158 -0.23 -13.00 -5.96
CA VAL A 158 -0.67 -13.13 -4.57
C VAL A 158 -0.13 -11.95 -3.77
N ILE A 159 -1.02 -11.29 -3.01
CA ILE A 159 -0.63 -10.32 -1.98
C ILE A 159 -0.49 -11.07 -0.66
N ILE A 160 0.63 -10.84 0.04
CA ILE A 160 0.83 -11.26 1.42
C ILE A 160 0.89 -10.00 2.27
N HIS A 161 0.01 -9.92 3.26
CA HIS A 161 -0.05 -8.79 4.17
C HIS A 161 -0.14 -9.28 5.61
N ASP A 162 0.78 -8.83 6.46
CA ASP A 162 0.89 -9.29 7.84
C ASP A 162 0.77 -8.10 8.80
N SER A 163 -0.47 -7.72 9.12
CA SER A 163 -0.79 -6.66 10.08
C SER A 163 -2.02 -7.06 10.89
N GLY A 164 -1.79 -7.45 12.15
CA GLY A 164 -2.83 -7.95 13.06
C GLY A 164 -3.31 -9.35 12.69
N THR A 165 -4.03 -9.47 11.57
CA THR A 165 -4.46 -10.74 10.97
C THR A 165 -3.71 -10.92 9.66
N ALA A 166 -2.99 -12.03 9.51
CA ALA A 166 -2.31 -12.32 8.26
C ALA A 166 -3.34 -12.52 7.14
N ARG A 167 -3.18 -11.81 6.02
CA ARG A 167 -4.05 -11.91 4.86
C ARG A 167 -3.27 -12.40 3.65
N VAL A 168 -3.88 -13.34 2.93
CA VAL A 168 -3.41 -13.82 1.63
C VAL A 168 -4.49 -13.52 0.61
N VAL A 169 -4.19 -12.62 -0.35
CA VAL A 169 -5.16 -12.26 -1.39
C VAL A 169 -4.69 -12.81 -2.73
N LEU A 170 -5.49 -13.71 -3.30
CA LEU A 170 -5.28 -14.25 -4.64
C LEU A 170 -5.77 -13.24 -5.67
N VAL A 171 -4.88 -12.85 -6.58
CA VAL A 171 -5.14 -11.82 -7.59
C VAL A 171 -5.25 -12.48 -8.96
N GLU A 172 -6.36 -12.23 -9.63
CA GLU A 172 -6.57 -12.56 -11.03
C GLU A 172 -6.67 -11.26 -11.83
N CYS A 173 -6.10 -11.26 -13.04
CA CYS A 173 -6.13 -10.12 -13.95
C CYS A 173 -6.82 -10.55 -15.24
N THR A 174 -7.67 -9.71 -15.82
CA THR A 174 -8.23 -10.01 -17.13
C THR A 174 -8.39 -8.76 -17.96
N ILE A 175 -8.13 -8.87 -19.26
CA ILE A 175 -8.49 -7.82 -20.21
C ILE A 175 -9.91 -7.98 -20.76
N GLU A 176 -10.55 -9.14 -20.54
CA GLU A 176 -11.89 -9.47 -21.05
C GLU A 176 -12.65 -10.40 -20.08
N GLN A 177 -13.98 -10.26 -19.98
CA GLN A 177 -14.89 -11.21 -19.32
C GLN A 177 -14.49 -11.67 -17.90
N PRO A 178 -14.49 -10.77 -16.90
CA PRO A 178 -14.28 -11.10 -15.49
C PRO A 178 -15.02 -12.34 -15.00
N MET A 179 -16.26 -12.56 -15.44
CA MET A 179 -17.07 -13.71 -15.01
C MET A 179 -16.39 -15.07 -15.19
N LYS A 180 -15.57 -15.25 -16.23
CA LYS A 180 -14.89 -16.53 -16.48
C LYS A 180 -13.87 -16.88 -15.39
N LYS A 181 -13.43 -15.91 -14.60
CA LYS A 181 -12.43 -16.08 -13.55
C LYS A 181 -13.02 -16.24 -12.14
N ILE A 182 -14.26 -15.79 -11.91
CA ILE A 182 -14.87 -15.73 -10.57
C ILE A 182 -14.94 -17.11 -9.91
N SER A 183 -15.64 -18.08 -10.52
CA SER A 183 -15.85 -19.39 -9.89
C SER A 183 -14.54 -20.14 -9.65
N ASN A 184 -13.59 -20.07 -10.61
CA ASN A 184 -12.28 -20.70 -10.45
C ASN A 184 -11.47 -20.07 -9.33
N LEU A 185 -11.51 -18.73 -9.19
CA LEU A 185 -10.85 -18.03 -8.10
C LEU A 185 -11.49 -18.38 -6.75
N ALA A 186 -12.82 -18.44 -6.68
CA ALA A 186 -13.54 -18.84 -5.46
C ALA A 186 -13.14 -20.24 -4.98
N VAL A 187 -13.06 -21.21 -5.90
CA VAL A 187 -12.57 -22.56 -5.61
C VAL A 187 -11.15 -22.50 -5.06
N ARG A 188 -10.23 -21.75 -5.69
CA ARG A 188 -8.84 -21.63 -5.23
C ARG A 188 -8.70 -20.99 -3.86
N VAL A 189 -9.51 -19.97 -3.56
CA VAL A 189 -9.56 -19.33 -2.22
C VAL A 189 -9.93 -20.37 -1.16
N GLN A 190 -10.97 -21.17 -1.43
CA GLN A 190 -11.40 -22.24 -0.51
C GLN A 190 -10.35 -23.35 -0.38
N GLU A 191 -9.75 -23.79 -1.48
CA GLU A 191 -8.71 -24.82 -1.48
C GLU A 191 -7.48 -24.39 -0.69
N LEU A 192 -7.00 -23.16 -0.91
CA LEU A 192 -5.85 -22.63 -0.18
C LEU A 192 -6.16 -22.48 1.31
N SER A 193 -7.34 -21.95 1.66
CA SER A 193 -7.78 -21.83 3.05
C SER A 193 -7.79 -23.20 3.76
N LYS A 194 -8.38 -24.23 3.11
CA LYS A 194 -8.37 -25.62 3.62
C LYS A 194 -6.96 -26.17 3.74
N HIS A 195 -6.10 -25.92 2.75
CA HIS A 195 -4.72 -26.39 2.76
C HIS A 195 -3.94 -25.79 3.94
N LEU A 196 -3.97 -24.48 4.11
CA LEU A 196 -3.31 -23.80 5.23
C LEU A 196 -3.85 -24.26 6.59
N GLY A 197 -5.16 -24.44 6.70
CA GLY A 197 -5.81 -25.01 7.88
C GLY A 197 -5.30 -26.42 8.21
N SER A 198 -5.17 -27.30 7.20
CA SER A 198 -4.68 -28.67 7.39
C SER A 198 -3.22 -28.75 7.86
N GLN A 199 -2.41 -27.73 7.52
CA GLN A 199 -1.01 -27.62 7.94
C GLN A 199 -0.83 -26.99 9.33
N GLY A 200 -1.92 -26.57 10.00
CA GLY A 200 -1.85 -25.86 11.28
C GLY A 200 -1.35 -24.41 11.17
N ILE A 201 -1.05 -23.94 9.95
CA ILE A 201 -0.60 -22.57 9.65
C ILE A 201 -1.79 -21.62 9.52
N GLY A 202 -2.97 -22.14 9.15
CA GLY A 202 -4.15 -21.33 8.83
C GLY A 202 -4.86 -20.66 10.01
N ARG A 203 -4.42 -20.86 11.25
CA ARG A 203 -5.04 -20.16 12.40
C ARG A 203 -4.68 -18.68 12.34
N GLY A 204 -5.68 -17.83 12.09
CA GLY A 204 -5.49 -16.39 11.96
C GLY A 204 -5.02 -15.93 10.59
N VAL A 205 -5.08 -16.80 9.56
CA VAL A 205 -4.84 -16.42 8.16
C VAL A 205 -6.17 -16.29 7.44
N GLU A 206 -6.45 -15.10 6.92
CA GLU A 206 -7.60 -14.83 6.07
C GLU A 206 -7.20 -14.96 4.59
N VAL A 207 -7.86 -15.84 3.84
CA VAL A 207 -7.64 -16.00 2.40
C VAL A 207 -8.78 -15.35 1.63
N ARG A 208 -8.46 -14.45 0.69
CA ARG A 208 -9.45 -13.73 -0.14
C ARG A 208 -9.06 -13.77 -1.62
N GLY A 209 -9.99 -13.44 -2.50
CA GLY A 209 -9.75 -13.28 -3.94
C GLY A 209 -10.07 -11.85 -4.39
N VAL A 210 -9.44 -11.39 -5.47
CA VAL A 210 -9.78 -10.15 -6.18
C VAL A 210 -9.49 -10.29 -7.67
N ILE A 211 -10.35 -9.72 -8.51
CA ILE A 211 -10.15 -9.66 -9.96
C ILE A 211 -9.85 -8.22 -10.35
N PHE A 212 -8.75 -7.99 -11.05
CA PHE A 212 -8.48 -6.74 -11.76
C PHE A 212 -8.91 -6.89 -13.21
N SER A 213 -9.67 -5.92 -13.71
CA SER A 213 -10.22 -5.95 -15.06
C SER A 213 -9.81 -4.71 -15.84
N ALA A 214 -9.36 -4.89 -17.08
CA ALA A 214 -9.10 -3.79 -18.00
C ALA A 214 -10.40 -3.24 -18.65
N THR A 215 -11.51 -3.94 -18.48
CA THR A 215 -12.85 -3.51 -18.91
C THR A 215 -13.74 -3.23 -17.71
N GLU A 216 -14.63 -2.26 -17.82
CA GLU A 216 -15.62 -2.00 -16.78
C GLU A 216 -16.53 -3.23 -16.60
N PRO A 217 -16.71 -3.73 -15.36
CA PRO A 217 -17.58 -4.86 -15.12
C PRO A 217 -19.04 -4.49 -15.36
N VAL A 218 -19.80 -5.36 -16.01
CA VAL A 218 -21.25 -5.15 -16.17
C VAL A 218 -22.02 -5.63 -14.94
N GLY A 219 -23.24 -5.14 -14.74
CA GLY A 219 -24.01 -5.39 -13.51
C GLY A 219 -24.19 -6.88 -13.16
N ALA A 220 -24.34 -7.75 -14.16
CA ALA A 220 -24.41 -9.19 -13.93
C ALA A 220 -23.10 -9.78 -13.37
N GLU A 221 -21.94 -9.29 -13.82
CA GLU A 221 -20.63 -9.76 -13.33
C GLU A 221 -20.40 -9.27 -11.90
N VAL A 222 -20.83 -8.05 -11.59
CA VAL A 222 -20.76 -7.50 -10.23
C VAL A 222 -21.61 -8.35 -9.27
N THR A 223 -22.83 -8.71 -9.66
CA THR A 223 -23.71 -9.56 -8.85
C THR A 223 -23.10 -10.94 -8.61
N ASP A 224 -22.63 -11.61 -9.67
CA ASP A 224 -21.99 -12.93 -9.55
C ASP A 224 -20.74 -12.89 -8.66
N ALA A 225 -19.92 -11.83 -8.81
CA ALA A 225 -18.72 -11.66 -8.01
C ALA A 225 -19.05 -11.41 -6.53
N ALA A 226 -20.14 -10.68 -6.24
CA ALA A 226 -20.63 -10.46 -4.89
C ALA A 226 -21.11 -11.77 -4.23
N ASP A 227 -21.81 -12.64 -4.95
CA ASP A 227 -22.24 -13.97 -4.46
C ASP A 227 -21.05 -14.87 -4.06
N HIS A 228 -19.88 -14.60 -4.65
CA HIS A 228 -18.63 -15.29 -4.35
C HIS A 228 -17.68 -14.53 -3.41
N GLU A 229 -18.07 -13.35 -2.91
CA GLU A 229 -17.23 -12.44 -2.12
C GLU A 229 -15.89 -12.06 -2.81
N ILE A 230 -15.90 -11.97 -4.14
CA ILE A 230 -14.75 -11.63 -4.96
C ILE A 230 -14.97 -10.24 -5.57
N PRO A 231 -14.33 -9.18 -5.09
CA PRO A 231 -14.41 -7.88 -5.74
C PRO A 231 -13.80 -7.88 -7.14
N ILE A 232 -14.42 -7.13 -8.05
CA ILE A 232 -13.85 -6.77 -9.35
C ILE A 232 -13.41 -5.30 -9.32
N ILE A 233 -12.15 -5.06 -9.61
CA ILE A 233 -11.52 -3.74 -9.71
C ILE A 233 -11.42 -3.37 -11.19
N GLY A 234 -12.31 -2.50 -11.65
CA GLY A 234 -12.36 -2.01 -13.02
C GLY A 234 -11.40 -0.85 -13.30
N PRO A 235 -11.36 -0.35 -14.55
CA PRO A 235 -10.51 0.75 -14.97
C PRO A 235 -10.63 2.00 -14.10
N GLY A 236 -11.85 2.42 -13.74
CA GLY A 236 -12.07 3.57 -12.85
C GLY A 236 -11.38 3.43 -11.49
N GLN A 237 -11.51 2.26 -10.85
CA GLN A 237 -10.84 1.98 -9.58
C GLN A 237 -9.32 1.85 -9.74
N ILE A 238 -8.84 1.25 -10.84
CA ILE A 238 -7.40 1.19 -11.17
C ILE A 238 -6.81 2.60 -11.30
N GLN A 239 -7.50 3.53 -11.96
CA GLN A 239 -7.04 4.92 -12.07
C GLN A 239 -7.01 5.62 -10.71
N ASN A 240 -8.00 5.36 -9.85
CA ASN A 240 -7.99 5.89 -8.48
C ASN A 240 -6.79 5.38 -7.68
N LEU A 241 -6.45 4.09 -7.80
CA LEU A 241 -5.27 3.49 -7.18
C LEU A 241 -3.97 4.11 -7.74
N LEU A 242 -3.86 4.30 -9.06
CA LEU A 242 -2.72 4.96 -9.68
C LEU A 242 -2.53 6.39 -9.17
N ALA A 243 -3.61 7.17 -9.05
CA ALA A 243 -3.56 8.54 -8.57
C ALA A 243 -3.04 8.64 -7.13
N ARG A 244 -3.23 7.60 -6.31
CA ARG A 244 -2.73 7.54 -4.93
C ARG A 244 -1.22 7.40 -4.86
N MET A 245 -0.56 6.82 -5.86
CA MET A 245 0.90 6.72 -5.87
C MET A 245 1.58 8.09 -5.79
N GLY A 246 0.89 9.18 -6.15
CA GLY A 246 1.40 10.55 -6.04
C GLY A 246 1.23 11.22 -4.68
N ARG A 247 0.60 10.56 -3.70
CA ARG A 247 0.21 11.14 -2.39
C ARG A 247 0.56 10.17 -1.26
N PRO A 248 0.77 10.64 -0.01
CA PRO A 248 0.94 9.73 1.12
C PRO A 248 -0.14 8.66 1.12
N LEU A 249 0.27 7.39 1.15
CA LEU A 249 -0.68 6.28 1.16
C LEU A 249 -1.27 6.11 2.55
N PRO A 250 -2.54 5.67 2.67
CA PRO A 250 -3.03 5.18 3.94
C PRO A 250 -2.27 3.93 4.36
N GLU A 251 -2.46 3.50 5.61
CA GLU A 251 -1.94 2.22 6.09
C GLU A 251 -2.38 1.07 5.16
N ALA A 252 -1.50 0.10 4.93
CA ALA A 252 -1.73 -1.00 3.99
C ALA A 252 -3.03 -1.78 4.31
N ASP A 253 -3.40 -1.91 5.59
CA ASP A 253 -4.69 -2.51 6.00
C ASP A 253 -5.90 -1.74 5.46
N THR A 254 -5.85 -0.41 5.53
CA THR A 254 -6.91 0.46 5.01
C THR A 254 -7.01 0.30 3.51
N LEU A 255 -5.88 0.36 2.80
CA LEU A 255 -5.86 0.22 1.33
C LEU A 255 -6.32 -1.17 0.87
N LEU A 256 -5.88 -2.22 1.57
CA LEU A 256 -6.31 -3.59 1.28
C LEU A 256 -7.80 -3.77 1.55
N SER A 257 -8.32 -3.18 2.63
CA SER A 257 -9.75 -3.20 2.94
C SER A 257 -10.57 -2.45 1.91
N GLU A 258 -10.06 -1.36 1.34
CA GLU A 258 -10.69 -0.67 0.21
C GLU A 258 -10.75 -1.56 -1.04
N ILE A 259 -9.61 -2.17 -1.42
CA ILE A 259 -9.55 -3.11 -2.56
C ILE A 259 -10.53 -4.27 -2.35
N LEU A 260 -10.57 -4.84 -1.15
CA LEU A 260 -11.45 -5.96 -0.82
C LEU A 260 -12.92 -5.53 -0.63
N GLY A 261 -13.15 -4.27 -0.26
CA GLY A 261 -14.47 -3.69 0.01
C GLY A 261 -15.17 -3.14 -1.23
N CYS A 262 -14.50 -3.03 -2.38
CA CYS A 262 -15.12 -2.57 -3.63
C CYS A 262 -16.34 -3.40 -4.08
N ALA A 263 -16.50 -4.63 -3.59
CA ALA A 263 -17.69 -5.44 -3.83
C ALA A 263 -18.98 -4.83 -3.22
N ALA A 264 -18.87 -3.98 -2.20
CA ALA A 264 -20.01 -3.48 -1.45
C ALA A 264 -20.64 -2.19 -2.01
N ASN A 265 -19.97 -1.46 -2.92
CA ASN A 265 -20.54 -0.22 -3.48
C ASN A 265 -19.88 0.23 -4.81
N PRO A 266 -20.19 -0.42 -5.95
CA PRO A 266 -19.61 -0.10 -7.25
C PRO A 266 -19.99 1.30 -7.79
N PHE A 267 -20.95 1.98 -7.16
CA PHE A 267 -21.48 3.29 -7.59
C PHE A 267 -21.08 4.46 -6.67
N ALA A 268 -20.22 4.25 -5.67
CA ALA A 268 -19.80 5.32 -4.75
C ALA A 268 -18.66 6.21 -5.30
N GLY A 269 -18.59 6.38 -6.63
CA GLY A 269 -17.70 7.35 -7.27
C GLY A 269 -18.32 8.75 -7.21
N SER A 270 -17.90 9.53 -6.19
CA SER A 270 -17.84 11.01 -6.12
C SER A 270 -18.59 11.83 -7.18
N ASN A 271 -19.64 12.55 -6.72
CA ASN A 271 -20.06 13.85 -7.26
C ASN A 271 -18.97 14.91 -7.05
#